data_AF-M1K085-F1
#
_entry.id   AF-M1K085-F1
#
_cell.length_a   1.000
_cell.length_b   1.000
_cell.length_c   1.000
_cell.angle_alpha   90.00
_cell.angle_beta   90.00
_cell.angle_gamma   90.00
#
_symmetry.space_group_name_H-M   'P 1'
#
loop_
_entity.id
_entity.type
_entity.pdbx_description
1 polymer ?
#
loop_
_entity_poly.entity_id
_entity_poly.type
_entity_poly.pdbx_seq_one_letter_code
_entity_poly.pdbx_strand_id
1 'polypeptide(L)' 'MAPIAVGDSVPEGTLAWFDETDQLQQLSFHSLAAGKKVVLFGVPGAFTPTC' A
#
# COMPACT_ATOMS: atom_id res chain seq x y z
N MET A 1 15.07 -8.78 6.08
CA MET A 1 13.82 -8.61 6.84
C MET A 1 13.02 -9.90 6.68
N ALA A 2 12.42 -10.42 7.75
CA ALA A 2 11.55 -11.60 7.66
C ALA A 2 10.18 -11.18 7.05
N PRO A 3 9.40 -12.12 6.49
CA PRO A 3 8.02 -11.87 6.10
C PRO A 3 7.20 -11.35 7.29
N ILE A 4 6.28 -10.42 7.03
CA ILE A 4 5.36 -9.92 8.06
C ILE A 4 4.42 -11.04 8.53
N ALA A 5 4.19 -11.13 9.84
CA ALA A 5 3.33 -12.13 10.46
C ALA A 5 2.10 -11.51 11.14
N VAL A 6 1.16 -12.35 11.54
CA VAL A 6 -0.02 -11.92 12.29
C VAL A 6 0.40 -11.37 13.65
N GLY A 7 -0.02 -10.14 13.95
CA GLY A 7 0.33 -9.44 15.19
C GLY A 7 1.46 -8.42 15.01
N ASP A 8 2.18 -8.46 13.90
CA ASP A 8 3.20 -7.46 13.59
C ASP A 8 2.55 -6.13 13.16
N SER A 9 3.16 -5.03 13.58
CA SER A 9 2.82 -3.70 13.07
C SER A 9 3.33 -3.55 11.63
N VAL A 10 2.47 -3.03 10.74
CA VAL A 10 2.86 -2.75 9.35
C VAL A 10 3.95 -1.68 9.34
N PRO A 11 5.07 -1.88 8.61
CA PRO A 11 6.16 -0.90 8.55
C PRO A 11 5.71 0.40 7.88
N GLU A 12 6.38 1.49 8.23
CA GLU A 12 6.20 2.77 7.55
C GLU A 12 6.75 2.70 6.12
N GLY A 13 6.04 3.35 5.20
CA GLY A 13 6.39 3.37 3.79
C GLY A 13 5.62 4.43 3.03
N THR A 14 6.26 5.00 2.01
CA THR A 14 5.65 5.98 1.12
C THR A 14 5.16 5.28 -0.13
N LEU A 15 3.88 5.46 -0.47
CA LEU A 15 3.27 5.02 -1.71
C LEU A 15 3.01 6.22 -2.61
N ALA A 16 3.14 6.02 -3.92
CA ALA A 16 2.88 7.03 -4.91
C ALA A 16 1.77 6.59 -5.88
N TRP A 17 0.88 7.50 -6.25
CA TRP A 17 -0.19 7.28 -7.22
C TRP A 17 -0.53 8.57 -7.95
N PHE A 18 -1.19 8.47 -9.10
CA PHE A 18 -1.70 9.62 -9.85
C PHE A 18 -3.18 9.82 -9.54
N ASP A 19 -3.56 11.06 -9.22
CA ASP A 19 -4.95 11.43 -8.96
C ASP A 19 -5.76 11.70 -10.25
N GLU A 20 -7.03 12.07 -10.09
CA GLU A 20 -7.95 12.37 -11.20
C GLU A 20 -7.49 13.57 -12.06
N THR A 21 -6.57 14.39 -11.55
CA THR A 21 -6.00 15.55 -12.25
C THR A 21 -4.63 15.27 -12.84
N ASP A 22 -4.21 14.00 -12.89
CA ASP A 22 -2.92 13.53 -13.41
C ASP A 22 -1.73 14.09 -12.62
N GLN A 23 -1.92 14.39 -11.33
CA GLN A 23 -0.85 14.83 -10.44
C GLN A 23 -0.31 13.66 -9.61
N LEU A 24 1.02 13.60 -9.52
CA LEU A 24 1.71 12.61 -8.70
C LEU A 24 1.53 12.93 -7.21
N GLN A 25 0.81 12.07 -6.52
CA GLN A 25 0.60 12.13 -5.08
C GLN A 25 1.53 11.16 -4.37
N GLN A 26 2.14 11.59 -3.27
CA GLN A 26 2.92 10.75 -2.37
C GLN A 26 2.24 10.74 -1.01
N LEU A 27 2.00 9.55 -0.46
CA LEU A 27 1.38 9.39 0.85
C LEU A 27 2.11 8.36 1.70
N SER A 28 2.13 8.56 3.02
CA SER A 28 2.57 7.51 3.93
C SER A 28 1.44 6.49 4.13
N PHE A 29 1.77 5.21 4.14
CA PHE A 29 0.79 4.15 4.34
C PHE A 29 0.07 4.30 5.69
N HIS A 30 0.79 4.69 6.75
CA HIS A 30 0.17 4.91 8.05
C HIS A 30 -0.84 6.05 8.03
N SER A 31 -0.60 7.14 7.30
CA SER A 31 -1.61 8.20 7.18
C SER A 31 -2.91 7.72 6.52
N LEU A 32 -2.81 6.77 5.58
CA LEU A 32 -3.96 6.18 4.90
C LEU A 32 -4.71 5.18 5.81
N ALA A 33 -3.97 4.37 6.56
CA ALA A 33 -4.52 3.25 7.34
C ALA A 33 -4.86 3.59 8.80
N ALA A 34 -4.35 4.70 9.34
CA ALA A 34 -4.54 5.08 10.74
C ALA A 34 -6.03 5.20 11.10
N GLY A 35 -6.41 4.55 12.21
CA GLY A 35 -7.79 4.57 12.73
C GLY A 35 -8.81 3.84 11.86
N LYS A 36 -8.38 3.13 10.81
CA LYS A 36 -9.26 2.40 9.88
C LYS A 36 -8.93 0.91 9.90
N LYS A 37 -9.93 0.10 9.60
CA LYS A 37 -9.74 -1.31 9.25
C LYS A 37 -9.53 -1.40 7.73
N VAL A 38 -8.35 -1.83 7.30
CA VAL A 38 -7.93 -1.81 5.89
C VAL A 38 -7.50 -3.21 5.45
N VAL A 39 -7.65 -3.50 4.16
CA VAL A 39 -7.11 -4.70 3.51
C VAL A 39 -6.08 -4.24 2.48
N LEU A 40 -4.86 -4.79 2.55
CA LEU A 40 -3.80 -4.58 1.57
C LEU A 40 -3.45 -5.91 0.92
N PHE A 41 -3.46 -5.96 -0.41
CA PHE A 41 -3.03 -7.11 -1.19
C PHE A 41 -1.95 -6.68 -2.19
N GLY A 42 -0.89 -7.48 -2.29
CA GLY A 42 0.19 -7.28 -3.24
C GLY A 42 0.03 -8.21 -4.43
N VAL A 43 0.23 -7.68 -5.63
CA VAL A 43 0.27 -8.46 -6.87
C VAL A 43 1.70 -8.51 -7.43
N PRO A 44 2.11 -9.61 -8.09
CA PRO A 44 3.40 -9.70 -8.76
C PRO A 44 3.71 -8.57 -9.76
N GLY A 45 2.71 -8.09 -10.49
CA GLY A 45 2.89 -7.02 -11.47
C GLY A 45 1.60 -6.62 -12.17
N ALA A 46 1.54 -5.34 -12.57
CA ALA A 46 0.44 -4.82 -13.36
C ALA A 46 0.36 -5.51 -14.73
N PHE A 47 -0.86 -5.69 -15.24
CA PHE A 47 -1.16 -6.27 -16.56
C PHE A 47 -0.76 -7.74 -16.75
N THR A 48 -0.54 -8.50 -15.67
CA THR A 48 -0.26 -9.94 -15.77
C THR A 48 -1.54 -10.77 -15.61
N PRO A 49 -1.72 -11.90 -16.32
CA PRO A 49 -3.02 -12.57 -16.47
C PRO A 49 -3.72 -13.02 -15.18
N THR A 50 -2.97 -13.24 -14.10
CA THR A 50 -3.49 -13.75 -12.83
C THR A 50 -3.78 -12.63 -11.82
N CYS A 51 -3.21 -11.44 -12.04
CA CYS A 51 -3.36 -10.28 -11.16
C CYS A 51 -4.58 -9.46 -11.56
#